data_AF-A0A4R9GAP8-F1
#
_entry.id   AF-A0A4R9GAP8-F1
#
_cell.length_a   1.000
_cell.length_b   1.000
_cell.length_c   1.000
_cell.angle_alpha   90.00
_cell.angle_beta   90.00
_cell.angle_gamma   90.00
#
_symmetry.space_group_name_H-M   'P 1'
#
loop_
_entity.id
_entity.type
_entity.pdbx_description
1 polymer ?
#
loop_
_entity_poly.entity_id
_entity_poly.type
_entity_poly.pdbx_seq_one_letter_code
_entity_poly.pdbx_strand_id
1 'polypeptide(L)'
;MKEIDVRTQLVHRIHRIQGQLEAIEKGLFDDKADCEKTLMQLKASSQALKKFGEAYMHAYMDKCFTEKRGSSNIKENVRKAIRTAFSI
;
A
#
# COMPACT_ATOMS: atom_id res chain seq x y z
N MET A 1 3.62 21.41 -3.13
CA MET A 1 2.65 20.46 -3.73
C MET A 1 1.31 20.67 -3.05
N LYS A 2 0.25 21.06 -3.76
CA LYS A 2 -1.06 21.34 -3.12
C LYS A 2 -1.64 20.02 -2.57
N GLU A 3 -2.11 20.03 -1.31
CA GLU A 3 -2.61 18.85 -0.56
C GLU A 3 -3.66 17.99 -1.30
N ILE A 4 -4.39 18.59 -2.25
CA ILE A 4 -5.39 17.93 -3.12
C ILE A 4 -4.77 16.86 -4.02
N ASP A 5 -3.53 17.06 -4.48
CA ASP A 5 -2.85 16.15 -5.40
C ASP A 5 -2.47 14.80 -4.74
N VAL A 6 -1.99 14.85 -3.50
CA VAL A 6 -1.53 13.66 -2.77
C VAL A 6 -2.68 12.71 -2.44
N ARG A 7 -3.84 13.24 -2.02
CA ARG A 7 -5.04 12.43 -1.75
C ARG A 7 -5.51 11.71 -3.01
N THR A 8 -5.61 12.41 -4.12
CA THR A 8 -6.01 11.85 -5.41
C THR A 8 -5.06 10.75 -5.85
N GLN A 9 -3.75 10.94 -5.72
CA GLN A 9 -2.76 9.90 -6.06
C GLN A 9 -2.90 8.64 -5.20
N LEU A 10 -3.20 8.78 -3.90
CA LEU A 10 -3.43 7.64 -3.02
C LEU A 10 -4.73 6.90 -3.37
N VAL A 11 -5.81 7.63 -3.67
CA VAL A 11 -7.07 7.04 -4.14
C VAL A 11 -6.87 6.27 -5.45
N HIS A 12 -6.12 6.84 -6.41
CA HIS A 12 -5.78 6.14 -7.65
C HIS A 12 -4.97 4.86 -7.43
N ARG A 13 -4.18 4.76 -6.36
CA ARG A 13 -3.48 3.52 -5.99
C ARG A 13 -4.45 2.49 -5.41
N ILE A 14 -5.38 2.91 -4.56
CA ILE A 14 -6.43 2.05 -4.00
C ILE A 14 -7.29 1.46 -5.12
N HIS A 15 -7.81 2.29 -6.04
CA HIS A 15 -8.64 1.81 -7.15
C HIS A 15 -7.93 0.76 -8.01
N ARG A 16 -6.61 0.93 -8.23
CA ARG A 16 -5.79 -0.07 -8.94
C ARG A 16 -5.71 -1.39 -8.18
N ILE A 17 -5.49 -1.34 -6.86
CA ILE A 17 -5.46 -2.54 -6.01
C ILE A 17 -6.82 -3.23 -6.02
N GLN A 18 -7.92 -2.49 -5.92
CA GLN A 18 -9.28 -3.05 -5.99
C GLN A 18 -9.51 -3.80 -7.29
N GLY A 19 -9.17 -3.22 -8.44
CA GLY A 19 -9.29 -3.92 -9.73
C GLY A 19 -8.44 -5.18 -9.83
N GLN A 20 -7.26 -5.21 -9.17
CA GLN A 20 -6.44 -6.43 -9.11
C GLN A 20 -7.10 -7.51 -8.22
N LEU A 21 -7.68 -7.13 -7.08
CA LEU A 21 -8.38 -8.06 -6.19
C LEU A 21 -9.67 -8.60 -6.82
N GLU A 22 -10.45 -7.76 -7.49
CA GLU A 22 -11.64 -8.18 -8.24
C GLU A 22 -11.28 -9.19 -9.35
N ALA A 23 -10.15 -9.02 -10.02
CA ALA A 23 -9.69 -9.97 -11.04
C ALA A 23 -9.35 -11.33 -10.43
N ILE A 24 -8.69 -11.35 -9.26
CA ILE A 24 -8.37 -12.58 -8.53
C ILE A 24 -9.65 -13.26 -8.04
N GLU A 25 -10.58 -12.50 -7.47
CA GLU A 25 -11.88 -13.01 -7.00
C GLU A 25 -12.67 -13.67 -8.13
N LYS A 26 -12.76 -13.01 -9.29
CA LYS A 26 -13.41 -13.58 -10.49
C LYS A 26 -12.73 -14.87 -10.95
N GLY A 27 -11.41 -14.95 -10.83
CA GLY A 27 -10.63 -16.14 -11.18
C GLY A 27 -10.92 -17.35 -10.29
N LEU A 28 -11.40 -17.17 -9.05
CA LEU A 28 -11.74 -18.28 -8.15
C LEU A 28 -12.92 -19.13 -8.65
N PHE A 29 -13.78 -18.54 -9.48
CA PHE A 29 -14.97 -19.19 -10.02
C PHE A 29 -14.79 -19.64 -11.48
N ASP A 30 -13.59 -19.46 -12.05
CA ASP A 30 -13.26 -19.89 -13.41
C ASP A 30 -12.48 -21.21 -13.36
N ASP A 31 -13.15 -22.31 -13.71
CA ASP A 31 -12.55 -23.66 -13.77
C ASP A 31 -11.38 -23.78 -14.77
N LYS A 32 -11.19 -22.77 -15.64
CA LYS A 32 -10.09 -22.68 -16.60
C LYS A 32 -9.01 -21.66 -16.19
N ALA A 33 -9.10 -21.11 -14.98
CA ALA A 33 -8.14 -20.14 -14.49
C ALA A 33 -6.72 -20.73 -14.43
N ASP A 34 -5.78 -20.01 -15.03
CA ASP A 34 -4.36 -20.34 -14.93
C ASP A 34 -3.84 -20.04 -13.52
N CYS A 35 -3.41 -21.08 -12.82
CA CYS A 35 -2.89 -21.01 -11.46
C CYS A 35 -1.62 -20.13 -11.39
N GLU A 36 -0.70 -20.25 -12.35
CA GLU A 36 0.52 -19.45 -12.39
C GLU A 36 0.17 -17.96 -12.58
N LYS A 37 -0.76 -17.67 -13.48
CA LYS A 37 -1.27 -16.31 -13.69
C LYS A 37 -1.91 -15.73 -12.43
N THR A 38 -2.71 -16.53 -11.73
CA THR A 38 -3.34 -16.12 -10.46
C THR A 38 -2.29 -15.84 -9.39
N LEU A 39 -1.26 -16.68 -9.26
CA LEU A 39 -0.13 -16.45 -8.34
C LEU A 39 0.64 -15.16 -8.68
N MET A 40 0.86 -14.88 -9.97
CA MET A 40 1.47 -13.61 -10.40
C MET A 40 0.62 -12.40 -10.04
N GLN A 41 -0.71 -12.48 -10.22
CA GLN A 41 -1.63 -11.42 -9.83
C GLN A 41 -1.63 -11.20 -8.31
N LEU A 42 -1.67 -12.27 -7.51
CA LEU A 42 -1.56 -12.18 -6.04
C LEU A 42 -0.27 -11.49 -5.60
N LYS A 43 0.86 -11.86 -6.20
CA LYS A 43 2.16 -11.20 -5.94
C LYS A 43 2.11 -9.72 -6.30
N ALA A 44 1.55 -9.36 -7.46
CA ALA A 44 1.43 -7.98 -7.91
C ALA A 44 0.54 -7.15 -6.97
N SER A 45 -0.61 -7.69 -6.55
CA SER A 45 -1.53 -7.06 -5.60
C SER A 45 -0.87 -6.81 -4.24
N SER A 46 -0.13 -7.79 -3.72
CA SER A 46 0.62 -7.67 -2.47
C SER A 46 1.66 -6.55 -2.55
N GLN A 47 2.47 -6.50 -3.62
CA GLN A 47 3.45 -5.45 -3.81
C GLN A 47 2.82 -4.06 -4.01
N ALA A 48 1.67 -3.98 -4.69
CA ALA A 48 0.93 -2.75 -4.86
C ALA A 48 0.42 -2.21 -3.50
N LEU A 49 -0.10 -3.09 -2.64
CA LEU A 49 -0.53 -2.73 -1.30
C LEU A 49 0.63 -2.23 -0.44
N LYS A 50 1.81 -2.87 -0.50
CA LYS A 50 3.00 -2.38 0.21
C LYS A 50 3.42 -0.99 -0.23
N LYS A 51 3.50 -0.75 -1.55
CA LYS A 51 3.83 0.56 -2.12
C LYS A 51 2.79 1.63 -1.80
N PHE A 52 1.52 1.24 -1.68
CA PHE A 52 0.48 2.14 -1.18
C PHE A 52 0.73 2.51 0.29
N GLY A 53 1.01 1.54 1.16
CA GLY A 53 1.32 1.77 2.57
C GLY A 53 2.51 2.73 2.77
N GLU A 54 3.59 2.52 2.01
CA GLU A 54 4.75 3.43 2.00
C GLU A 54 4.36 4.86 1.57
N ALA A 55 3.61 5.00 0.47
CA ALA A 55 3.18 6.30 -0.03
C ALA A 55 2.23 7.03 0.95
N TYR A 56 1.28 6.30 1.55
CA TYR A 56 0.37 6.85 2.56
C TYR A 56 1.16 7.33 3.77
N MET A 57 2.11 6.53 4.26
CA MET A 57 2.95 6.93 5.37
C MET A 57 3.73 8.20 5.05
N HIS A 58 4.37 8.29 3.88
CA HIS A 58 5.09 9.50 3.48
C HIS A 58 4.19 10.74 3.44
N ALA A 59 2.96 10.59 2.95
CA ALA A 59 1.99 11.67 2.86
C ALA A 59 1.48 12.15 4.23
N TYR A 60 1.34 11.23 5.19
CA TYR A 60 0.67 11.49 6.46
C TYR A 60 1.60 11.35 7.67
N MET A 61 2.91 11.19 7.46
CA MET A 61 3.91 10.90 8.50
C MET A 61 3.82 11.89 9.66
N ASP A 62 3.74 13.19 9.34
CA ASP A 62 3.68 14.21 10.37
C ASP A 62 2.38 14.14 11.17
N LYS A 63 1.23 13.85 10.53
CA LYS A 63 -0.03 13.61 11.23
C LYS A 63 0.00 12.34 12.09
N CYS A 64 0.60 11.24 11.59
CA CYS A 64 0.76 10.00 12.35
C CYS A 64 1.63 10.15 13.62
N PHE A 65 2.54 11.13 13.65
CA PHE A 65 3.48 11.32 14.77
C PHE A 65 3.28 12.60 15.58
N THR A 66 2.50 13.58 15.11
CA THR A 66 2.20 14.80 15.90
C THR A 66 1.22 14.54 17.04
N GLU A 67 0.38 13.50 16.95
CA GLU A 67 -0.51 13.10 18.04
C GLU A 67 0.24 12.40 19.20
N LYS A 68 1.42 11.83 18.94
CA LYS A 68 2.32 11.30 19.99
C LYS A 68 3.35 12.35 20.39
N ARG A 69 2.92 13.31 21.23
CA ARG A 69 3.82 14.25 21.92
C ARG A 69 4.82 13.48 22.79
N GLY A 70 6.01 13.20 22.26
CA GLY A 70 7.12 12.70 23.06
C GLY A 70 8.11 11.88 22.25
N SER A 71 9.29 12.47 22.04
CA SER A 71 10.53 11.85 21.53
C SER A 71 10.69 11.75 20.00
N SER A 72 11.56 12.63 19.48
CA SER A 72 12.12 12.60 18.13
C SER A 72 12.70 11.23 17.73
N ASN A 73 13.23 10.48 18.70
CA ASN A 73 13.81 9.15 18.48
C ASN A 73 12.78 8.07 18.11
N ILE A 74 11.54 8.17 18.60
CA ILE A 74 10.47 7.22 18.21
C ILE A 74 10.09 7.43 16.74
N LYS A 75 10.05 8.67 16.27
CA LYS A 75 9.70 9.00 14.88
C LYS A 75 10.67 8.36 13.88
N GLU A 76 11.96 8.41 14.17
CA GLU A 76 13.02 7.83 13.31
C GLU A 76 13.00 6.30 13.32
N ASN A 77 12.88 5.68 14.49
CA ASN A 77 12.84 4.23 14.64
C ASN A 77 11.60 3.62 13.96
N VAL A 78 10.43 4.25 14.11
CA VAL A 78 9.20 3.79 13.43
C VAL A 78 9.31 4.00 11.92
N ARG A 79 9.90 5.10 11.45
CA ARG A 79 10.16 5.30 10.01
C ARG A 79 11.06 4.20 9.43
N LYS A 80 12.06 3.77 10.18
CA LYS A 80 12.99 2.70 9.79
C LYS A 80 12.28 1.35 9.75
N ALA A 81 11.52 1.01 10.78
CA ALA A 81 10.75 -0.24 10.84
C ALA A 81 9.71 -0.35 9.71
N ILE A 82 9.03 0.76 9.39
CA ILE A 82 8.05 0.82 8.30
C ILE A 82 8.72 0.63 6.94
N ARG A 83 9.86 1.28 6.68
CA ARG A 83 10.62 1.02 5.44
C ARG A 83 10.94 -0.46 5.31
N THR A 84 11.46 -1.09 6.36
CA THR A 84 11.74 -2.53 6.34
C THR A 84 10.49 -3.38 6.08
N ALA A 85 9.33 -3.02 6.64
CA ALA A 85 8.09 -3.76 6.45
C ALA A 85 7.52 -3.67 5.01
N PHE A 86 7.77 -2.56 4.32
CA PHE A 86 7.22 -2.29 2.99
C PHE A 86 8.24 -2.39 1.85
N SER A 87 9.54 -2.38 2.14
CA SER A 87 10.63 -2.60 1.18
C SER A 87 11.05 -4.08 1.16
N ILE A 88 10.33 -4.89 0.37
CA ILE A 88 10.78 -6.24 -0.07
C ILE A 88 10.60 -6.32 -1.58
#